data_AF-A0A2P6RRQ3-F1
#
_entry.id   AF-A0A2P6RRQ3-F1
#
_cell.length_a   1.000
_cell.length_b   1.000
_cell.length_c   1.000
_cell.angle_alpha   90.00
_cell.angle_beta   90.00
_cell.angle_gamma   90.00
#
_symmetry.space_group_name_H-M   'P 1'
#
loop_
_entity.id
_entity.type
_entity.pdbx_description
1 polymer ?
#
loop_
_entity_poly.entity_id
_entity_poly.type
_entity_poly.pdbx_seq_one_letter_code
_entity_poly.pdbx_strand_id
1 'polypeptide(L)'
;MNKLNGDVEWNEDVAPRPYAYEQLEKMTDNFKEEVGRGASVAIYKGVMLSSQKLVAVKKLEKVATEEGKEFQTEMKVIGRIHHWSLVRLLGYCLDGPKNLLVYEYMSNGSLADILFILERKPHWEERMGIARNIA
;
A
#
# COMPACT_ATOMS: atom_id res chain seq x y z
N MET A 1 -31.55 -22.78 -16.03
CA MET A 1 -31.71 -21.45 -16.67
C MET A 1 -32.61 -20.62 -15.75
N ASN A 2 -32.27 -19.45 -15.22
CA ASN A 2 -31.23 -18.47 -15.53
C ASN A 2 -30.87 -17.66 -14.27
N LYS A 3 -29.57 -17.37 -14.17
CA LYS A 3 -28.89 -16.18 -13.63
C LYS A 3 -29.56 -15.41 -12.48
N LEU A 4 -28.94 -15.50 -11.29
CA LEU A 4 -28.87 -14.38 -10.37
C LEU A 4 -27.60 -13.58 -10.71
N ASN A 5 -27.76 -12.56 -11.54
CA ASN A 5 -26.88 -11.41 -11.56
C ASN A 5 -27.37 -10.51 -10.42
N GLY A 6 -26.57 -10.38 -9.38
CA GLY A 6 -26.76 -9.42 -8.30
C GLY A 6 -25.37 -8.97 -7.93
N ASP A 7 -24.99 -7.83 -8.50
CA ASP A 7 -23.69 -7.21 -8.38
C ASP A 7 -23.29 -7.10 -6.91
N VAL A 8 -22.17 -7.72 -6.54
CA VAL A 8 -21.57 -7.52 -5.22
C VAL A 8 -20.93 -6.14 -5.27
N GLU A 9 -21.69 -5.13 -4.83
CA GLU A 9 -21.14 -3.86 -4.38
C GLU A 9 -20.16 -4.16 -3.23
N TRP A 10 -18.87 -4.06 -3.53
CA TRP A 10 -17.82 -4.15 -2.52
C TRP A 10 -17.85 -2.85 -1.71
N ASN A 11 -18.59 -2.87 -0.61
CA ASN A 11 -18.65 -1.80 0.37
C ASN A 11 -17.23 -1.32 0.74
N GLU A 12 -16.97 -0.02 0.61
CA GLU A 12 -15.65 0.59 0.80
C GLU A 12 -15.26 0.84 2.27
N ASP A 13 -16.04 0.35 3.24
CA ASP A 13 -15.78 0.51 4.69
C ASP A 13 -15.27 -0.76 5.39
N VAL A 14 -14.48 -1.60 4.72
CA VAL A 14 -13.88 -2.78 5.36
C VAL A 14 -12.56 -2.39 6.01
N ALA A 15 -12.53 -2.42 7.35
CA ALA A 15 -11.32 -2.22 8.15
C ALA A 15 -10.13 -3.08 7.63
N PRO A 16 -8.88 -2.61 7.79
CA PRO A 16 -7.70 -3.34 7.36
C PRO A 16 -7.69 -4.79 7.86
N ARG A 17 -7.42 -5.75 6.98
CA ARG A 17 -7.44 -7.18 7.32
C ARG A 17 -6.14 -7.62 8.00
N PRO A 18 -6.19 -8.40 9.10
CA PRO A 18 -5.00 -9.01 9.66
C PRO A 18 -4.50 -10.16 8.77
N TYR A 19 -3.18 -10.26 8.62
CA TYR A 19 -2.46 -11.34 7.95
C TYR A 19 -1.40 -11.94 8.87
N ALA A 20 -1.17 -13.24 8.74
CA ALA A 20 0.01 -13.89 9.28
C ALA A 20 1.24 -13.55 8.43
N TYR A 21 2.42 -13.55 9.05
CA TYR A 21 3.68 -13.20 8.36
C TYR A 21 3.91 -14.10 7.13
N GLU A 22 3.67 -15.41 7.27
CA GLU A 22 3.87 -16.41 6.21
C GLU A 22 2.93 -16.17 5.02
N GLN A 23 1.78 -15.54 5.25
CA GLN A 23 0.88 -15.17 4.15
C GLN A 23 1.49 -14.02 3.34
N LEU A 24 2.05 -13.00 4.01
CA LEU A 24 2.69 -11.87 3.33
C LEU A 24 4.00 -12.27 2.66
N GLU A 25 4.75 -13.19 3.26
CA GLU A 25 5.93 -13.79 2.65
C GLU A 25 5.57 -14.53 1.35
N LYS A 26 4.51 -15.34 1.35
CA LYS A 26 4.00 -15.98 0.13
C LYS A 26 3.48 -14.98 -0.90
N MET A 27 2.74 -13.96 -0.47
CA MET A 27 2.21 -12.93 -1.36
C MET A 27 3.31 -12.15 -2.07
N THR A 28 4.48 -12.01 -1.45
CA THR A 28 5.62 -11.23 -1.97
C THR A 28 6.71 -12.09 -2.60
N ASP A 29 6.46 -13.39 -2.82
CA ASP A 29 7.47 -14.36 -3.28
C ASP A 29 8.76 -14.28 -2.43
N ASN A 30 8.62 -14.32 -1.11
CA ASN A 30 9.71 -14.14 -0.14
C ASN A 30 10.39 -12.75 -0.24
N PHE A 31 9.60 -11.68 -0.37
CA PHE A 31 10.08 -10.29 -0.47
C PHE A 31 11.08 -10.07 -1.62
N LYS A 32 10.81 -10.67 -2.78
CA LYS A 32 11.75 -10.70 -3.91
C LYS A 32 11.82 -9.42 -4.73
N GLU A 33 10.68 -8.79 -5.00
CA GLU A 33 10.60 -7.58 -5.83
C GLU A 33 10.43 -6.35 -4.94
N GLU A 34 11.53 -5.67 -4.64
CA GLU A 34 11.52 -4.36 -3.98
C GLU A 34 11.15 -3.27 -4.99
N VAL A 35 10.14 -2.48 -4.66
CA VAL A 35 9.61 -1.39 -5.50
C VAL A 35 9.81 -0.01 -4.90
N GLY A 36 10.35 0.06 -3.69
CA GLY A 36 10.69 1.33 -3.04
C GLY A 36 11.42 1.12 -1.73
N ARG A 37 12.31 2.06 -1.39
CA ARG A 37 13.10 2.03 -0.16
C ARG A 37 13.17 3.43 0.44
N GLY A 38 12.82 3.52 1.72
CA GLY A 38 13.04 4.68 2.58
C GLY A 38 14.18 4.42 3.58
N ALA A 39 14.37 5.35 4.52
CA ALA A 39 15.47 5.28 5.49
C ALA A 39 15.45 4.03 6.39
N SER A 40 14.27 3.63 6.87
CA SER A 40 14.06 2.43 7.72
C SER A 40 12.95 1.53 7.17
N VAL A 41 12.65 1.63 5.87
CA VAL A 41 11.48 0.98 5.26
C VAL A 41 11.83 0.42 3.89
N ALA A 42 11.42 -0.81 3.62
CA ALA A 42 11.38 -1.38 2.28
C ALA A 42 9.94 -1.70 1.86
N ILE A 43 9.62 -1.46 0.59
CA ILE A 43 8.31 -1.72 0.00
C ILE A 43 8.49 -2.82 -1.04
N TYR A 44 7.75 -3.90 -0.87
CA TYR A 44 7.80 -5.05 -1.75
C TYR A 44 6.49 -5.18 -2.53
N LYS A 45 6.59 -5.56 -3.79
CA LYS A 45 5.40 -5.92 -4.56
C LYS A 45 4.91 -7.30 -4.14
N GLY A 46 3.60 -7.46 -4.10
CA GLY A 46 2.97 -8.75 -3.89
C GLY A 46 1.70 -8.92 -4.71
N VAL A 47 1.16 -10.13 -4.64
CA VAL A 47 -0.10 -10.52 -5.29
C VAL A 47 -1.02 -11.13 -4.24
N MET A 48 -2.23 -10.58 -4.10
CA MET A 48 -3.23 -11.12 -3.20
C MET A 48 -3.75 -12.46 -3.73
N LEU A 49 -3.51 -13.55 -3.00
CA LEU A 49 -3.79 -14.92 -3.48
C LEU A 49 -5.27 -15.14 -3.86
N SER A 50 -6.21 -14.52 -3.17
CA SER A 50 -7.65 -14.70 -3.38
C SER A 50 -8.21 -13.94 -4.58
N SER A 51 -7.61 -12.81 -4.96
CA SER A 51 -8.17 -11.89 -5.97
C SER A 51 -7.22 -11.59 -7.13
N GLN A 52 -5.97 -12.05 -7.05
CA GLN A 52 -4.89 -11.75 -7.99
C GLN A 52 -4.60 -10.24 -8.15
N LYS A 53 -5.05 -9.41 -7.20
CA LYS A 53 -4.75 -7.97 -7.19
C LYS A 53 -3.32 -7.72 -6.72
N LEU A 54 -2.66 -6.76 -7.35
CA LEU A 54 -1.34 -6.28 -6.93
C LEU A 54 -1.45 -5.49 -5.62
N VAL A 55 -0.47 -5.71 -4.74
CA VAL A 55 -0.36 -5.00 -3.45
C VAL A 55 1.07 -4.52 -3.23
N ALA A 56 1.22 -3.50 -2.39
CA ALA A 56 2.50 -3.05 -1.87
C ALA A 56 2.61 -3.43 -0.38
N VAL A 57 3.61 -4.24 -0.03
CA VAL A 57 3.89 -4.67 1.34
C VAL A 57 5.03 -3.84 1.91
N LYS A 58 4.69 -2.94 2.82
CA LYS A 58 5.64 -2.08 3.54
C LYS A 58 6.20 -2.85 4.74
N LYS A 59 7.51 -3.08 4.72
CA LYS A 59 8.28 -3.74 5.78
C LYS A 59 9.18 -2.71 6.46
N LEU A 60 9.07 -2.63 7.77
CA LEU A 60 9.99 -1.83 8.57
C LEU A 60 11.28 -2.63 8.76
N GLU A 61 12.40 -2.09 8.30
CA GLU A 61 13.71 -2.70 8.51
C GLU A 61 14.24 -2.22 9.86
N LYS A 62 14.57 -3.16 10.76
CA LYS A 62 14.93 -2.86 12.15
C LYS A 62 16.09 -1.87 12.26
N VAL A 63 15.85 -0.70 12.84
CA VAL A 63 16.88 0.04 13.57
C VAL A 63 16.39 0.24 15.01
N ALA A 64 17.29 0.00 15.96
CA ALA A 64 16.95 -0.24 17.35
C ALA A 64 16.09 0.89 17.99
N THR A 65 15.11 0.45 18.78
CA THR A 65 14.53 1.12 19.97
C THR A 65 13.42 2.18 19.86
N GLU A 66 13.14 2.85 18.73
CA GLU A 66 12.09 3.91 18.69
C GLU A 66 10.88 3.66 17.75
N GLU A 67 10.97 2.71 16.83
CA GLU A 67 10.08 2.58 15.65
C GLU A 67 8.71 1.92 15.91
N GLY A 68 8.50 1.28 17.06
CA GLY A 68 7.19 0.71 17.43
C GLY A 68 6.07 1.77 17.51
N LYS A 69 6.45 3.03 17.76
CA LYS A 69 5.53 4.18 17.76
C LYS A 69 5.08 4.56 16.36
N GLU A 70 5.95 4.51 15.35
CA GLU A 70 5.61 4.88 13.97
C GLU A 70 4.61 3.91 13.39
N PHE A 71 4.84 2.60 13.55
CA PHE A 71 3.90 1.57 13.12
C PHE A 71 2.53 1.72 13.81
N GLN A 72 2.52 1.92 15.13
CA GLN A 72 1.26 2.14 15.86
C GLN A 72 0.57 3.44 15.46
N THR A 73 1.32 4.49 15.15
CA THR A 73 0.78 5.77 14.67
C THR A 73 0.18 5.58 13.28
N GLU A 74 0.87 4.90 12.37
CA GLU A 74 0.39 4.62 11.02
C GLU A 74 -0.90 3.78 11.06
N MET A 75 -0.97 2.73 11.88
CA MET A 75 -2.22 1.97 12.06
C MET A 75 -3.34 2.79 12.71
N LYS A 76 -3.05 3.62 13.72
CA LYS A 76 -4.07 4.41 14.44
C LYS A 76 -4.61 5.58 13.61
N VAL A 77 -3.75 6.19 12.80
CA VAL A 77 -4.06 7.38 12.00
C VAL A 77 -4.54 6.98 10.61
N ILE A 78 -3.74 6.25 9.84
CA ILE A 78 -4.06 5.92 8.44
C ILE A 78 -5.16 4.86 8.35
N GLY A 79 -5.20 3.89 9.28
CA GLY A 79 -6.24 2.87 9.31
C GLY A 79 -7.67 3.40 9.48
N ARG A 80 -7.83 4.69 9.85
CA ARG A 80 -9.13 5.36 10.02
C ARG A 80 -9.40 6.45 8.98
N ILE A 81 -8.43 6.80 8.14
CA ILE A 81 -8.57 7.87 7.14
C ILE A 81 -8.78 7.21 5.78
N HIS A 82 -10.02 7.22 5.31
CA HIS A 82 -10.35 6.89 3.93
C HIS A 82 -10.48 8.20 3.16
N HIS A 83 -9.39 8.63 2.52
CA HIS A 83 -9.39 9.77 1.63
C HIS A 83 -8.94 9.30 0.24
N TRP A 84 -9.62 9.73 -0.80
CA TRP A 84 -9.40 9.28 -2.18
C TRP A 84 -7.97 9.55 -2.69
N SER A 85 -7.27 10.55 -2.14
CA SER A 85 -5.88 10.86 -2.46
C SER A 85 -4.84 10.09 -1.62
N LEU A 86 -5.27 9.28 -0.66
CA LEU A 86 -4.39 8.43 0.14
C LEU A 86 -4.41 7.00 -0.39
N VAL A 87 -3.23 6.39 -0.50
CA VAL A 87 -3.13 4.98 -0.88
C VAL A 87 -3.81 4.14 0.19
N ARG A 88 -4.80 3.34 -0.23
CA ARG A 88 -5.65 2.59 0.69
C ARG A 88 -4.85 1.51 1.43
N LEU A 89 -4.95 1.51 2.77
CA LEU A 89 -4.45 0.43 3.61
C LEU A 89 -5.44 -0.76 3.54
N LEU A 90 -4.96 -1.88 3.03
CA LEU A 90 -5.74 -3.11 2.85
C LEU A 90 -5.61 -4.07 4.04
N GLY A 91 -4.49 -4.03 4.74
CA GLY A 91 -4.24 -4.94 5.85
C GLY A 91 -2.90 -4.76 6.54
N TYR A 92 -2.64 -5.62 7.51
CA TYR A 92 -1.46 -5.53 8.37
C TYR A 92 -1.07 -6.89 8.92
N CYS A 93 0.19 -7.02 9.37
CA CYS A 93 0.67 -8.14 10.15
C CYS A 93 1.24 -7.61 11.47
N LEU A 94 0.79 -8.20 12.60
CA LEU A 94 1.32 -7.94 13.94
C LEU A 94 2.07 -9.18 14.43
N ASP A 95 3.38 -9.20 14.19
CA ASP A 95 4.25 -10.29 14.62
C ASP A 95 5.52 -9.71 15.27
N GLY A 96 5.29 -8.79 16.23
CA GLY A 96 6.29 -8.08 17.00
C GLY A 96 7.34 -7.37 16.13
N PRO A 97 8.60 -7.86 16.06
CA PRO A 97 9.64 -7.28 15.22
C PRO A 97 9.38 -7.37 13.71
N LYS A 98 8.36 -8.11 13.26
CA LYS A 98 8.04 -8.35 11.85
C LYS A 98 6.74 -7.68 11.42
N ASN A 99 6.42 -6.55 12.04
CA ASN A 99 5.22 -5.80 11.69
C ASN A 99 5.28 -5.31 10.23
N LEU A 100 4.19 -5.53 9.49
CA LEU A 100 4.07 -5.20 8.06
C LEU A 100 2.74 -4.52 7.79
N LEU A 101 2.70 -3.66 6.78
CA LEU A 101 1.48 -3.04 6.26
C LEU A 101 1.27 -3.41 4.80
N VAL A 102 0.02 -3.58 4.40
CA VAL A 102 -0.37 -3.96 3.04
C VAL A 102 -1.22 -2.86 2.45
N TYR A 103 -0.77 -2.29 1.34
CA TYR A 103 -1.41 -1.19 0.62
C TYR A 103 -1.85 -1.63 -0.77
N GLU A 104 -2.76 -0.87 -1.38
CA GLU A 104 -2.97 -0.94 -2.83
C GLU A 104 -1.67 -0.59 -3.59
N TYR A 105 -1.39 -1.34 -4.65
CA TYR A 105 -0.23 -1.08 -5.48
C TYR A 105 -0.49 0.03 -6.49
N MET A 106 0.35 1.07 -6.48
CA MET A 106 0.28 2.20 -7.42
C MET A 106 1.14 1.91 -8.65
N SER A 107 0.51 1.49 -9.75
CA SER A 107 1.23 1.09 -10.98
C SER A 107 1.95 2.23 -11.70
N ASN A 108 1.55 3.47 -11.47
CA ASN A 108 2.12 4.65 -12.14
C ASN A 108 3.41 5.16 -11.47
N GLY A 109 3.91 4.44 -10.46
CA GLY A 109 5.09 4.85 -9.70
C GLY A 109 4.82 6.04 -8.78
N SER A 110 5.90 6.63 -8.31
CA SER A 110 5.89 7.81 -7.44
C SER A 110 5.74 9.11 -8.23
N LEU A 111 5.36 10.18 -7.53
CA LEU A 111 5.36 11.52 -8.13
C LEU A 111 6.76 11.94 -8.61
N ALA A 112 7.83 11.49 -7.94
CA ALA A 112 9.19 11.76 -8.38
C ALA A 112 9.48 11.11 -9.75
N ASP A 113 9.01 9.89 -9.97
CA ASP A 113 9.14 9.21 -11.27
C ASP A 113 8.45 10.02 -12.37
N ILE A 114 7.22 10.49 -12.09
CA ILE A 114 6.44 11.29 -13.03
C ILE A 114 7.07 12.65 -13.34
N LEU A 115 7.63 13.33 -12.33
CA LEU A 115 8.16 14.68 -12.49
C LEU A 115 9.59 14.72 -13.05
N PHE A 116 10.41 13.72 -12.71
CA PHE A 116 11.85 13.77 -12.94
C PHE A 116 12.38 12.69 -13.87
N ILE A 117 11.70 11.54 -14.00
CA ILE A 117 12.19 10.39 -14.76
C ILE A 117 11.47 10.25 -16.11
N LEU A 118 10.17 10.53 -16.18
CA LEU A 118 9.43 10.45 -17.45
C LEU A 118 10.00 11.39 -18.52
N GLU A 119 10.25 10.84 -19.71
CA GLU A 119 10.66 11.61 -20.89
C GLU A 119 9.64 12.69 -21.22
N ARG A 120 8.34 12.36 -21.10
CA ARG A 120 7.25 13.33 -21.21
C ARG A 120 6.89 13.87 -19.83
N LYS A 121 7.46 15.03 -19.51
CA LYS A 121 7.09 15.76 -18.29
C LYS A 121 5.62 16.22 -18.34
N PRO A 122 4.89 16.17 -17.21
CA PRO A 122 3.51 16.64 -17.17
C PRO A 122 3.43 18.13 -17.47
N HIS A 123 2.39 18.52 -18.22
CA HIS A 123 2.07 19.91 -18.49
C HIS A 123 1.63 20.65 -17.21
N TRP A 124 1.64 21.98 -17.24
CA TRP A 124 1.30 22.80 -16.07
C TRP A 124 -0.07 22.45 -15.48
N GLU A 125 -1.07 22.20 -16.32
CA GLU A 125 -2.42 21.83 -15.89
C GLU A 125 -2.44 20.50 -15.13
N GLU A 126 -1.71 19.48 -15.61
CA GLU A 126 -1.56 18.20 -14.92
C GLU A 126 -0.86 18.38 -13.56
N ARG A 127 0.18 19.21 -13.49
CA ARG A 127 0.88 19.51 -12.24
C ARG A 127 -0.03 20.21 -11.22
N MET A 128 -0.83 21.16 -11.69
CA MET A 128 -1.80 21.86 -10.84
C MET A 128 -2.93 20.92 -10.37
N GLY A 129 -3.34 19.98 -11.20
CA GLY A 129 -4.25 18.89 -10.81
C GLY A 129 -3.67 18.04 -9.69
N ILE A 130 -2.41 17.60 -9.84
CA ILE A 130 -1.69 16.84 -8.80
C ILE A 130 -1.62 17.64 -7.49
N ALA A 131 -1.24 18.91 -7.53
CA ALA A 131 -1.14 19.77 -6.35
C ALA A 131 -2.48 19.92 -5.62
N ARG A 132 -3.58 20.12 -6.36
CA ARG A 132 -4.94 20.21 -5.80
C ARG A 132 -5.43 18.92 -5.18
N ASN A 133 -4.96 17.76 -5.66
CA ASN A 133 -5.36 16.47 -5.12
C ASN A 133 -4.62 16.12 -3.82
N ILE A 134 -3.44 16.72 -3.58
CA ILE A 134 -2.64 16.51 -2.38
C ILE A 134 -3.02 17.49 -1.25
N ALA A 135 -3.35 18.74 -1.59
CA ALA A 135 -3.67 19.83 -0.65
C ALA A 135 -5.10 19.77 -0.11
#